data_AF-A0AAN8F3G7-F1
#
_entry.id   AF-A0AAN8F3G7-F1
#
_cell.length_a   1.000
_cell.length_b   1.000
_cell.length_c   1.000
_cell.angle_alpha   90.00
_cell.angle_beta   90.00
_cell.angle_gamma   90.00
#
_symmetry.space_group_name_H-M   'P 1'
#
loop_
_entity.id
_entity.type
_entity.pdbx_description
1 polymer ?
#
loop_
_entity_poly.entity_id
_entity_poly.type
_entity_poly.pdbx_seq_one_letter_code
_entity_poly.pdbx_strand_id
1 'polypeptide(L)'
;VFITNPPVPVGYPGFNEIRMSFVLDSPYPASSIQLNVFKSRLASASGVDERRFVKGSSVILSKNTSLITLTLRPPFRITQMSNSYAIQAIQRAVEDGSGFTAYNSVAVLQSTFEVIKRGIIFNLTITLPFEGEAAPLSAEEIALMMMECSAYQEFDLQSIQGLELPVQNITYNDIVELIVIRQMNTLVTVLIIVISTVIGSFLLYTGGAVIAKVKTEKLLEEERRKVLRITPAPPPPPSSPPQYSQTELQQSSASVAEPRLRNVSVARHT
;
A
#
# COMPACT_ATOMS: atom_id res chain seq x y z
N VAL A 1 48.14 -37.26 -23.92
CA VAL A 1 47.52 -35.93 -24.09
C VAL A 1 47.31 -35.33 -22.72
N PHE A 2 48.05 -34.29 -22.35
CA PHE A 2 47.79 -33.60 -21.09
C PHE A 2 46.53 -32.78 -21.25
N ILE A 3 45.48 -33.13 -20.51
CA ILE A 3 44.25 -32.34 -20.44
C ILE A 3 44.55 -31.25 -19.42
N THR A 4 44.96 -30.09 -19.90
CA THR A 4 45.04 -28.89 -19.04
C THR A 4 43.63 -28.43 -18.75
N ASN A 5 43.32 -28.12 -17.50
CA ASN A 5 42.04 -27.53 -17.15
C ASN A 5 41.83 -26.25 -17.99
N PRO A 6 40.63 -26.03 -18.53
CA PRO A 6 40.34 -24.80 -19.27
C PRO A 6 40.60 -23.59 -18.35
N PRO A 7 41.06 -22.46 -18.92
CA PRO A 7 41.35 -21.27 -18.14
C PRO A 7 40.10 -20.83 -17.38
N VAL A 8 40.28 -20.55 -16.08
CA VAL A 8 39.20 -20.10 -15.20
C VAL A 8 38.65 -18.78 -15.74
N PRO A 9 37.34 -18.68 -16.02
CA PRO A 9 36.74 -17.46 -16.55
C PRO A 9 36.77 -16.33 -15.51
N VAL A 10 36.74 -15.09 -16.00
CA VAL A 10 36.52 -13.91 -15.15
C VAL A 10 35.22 -14.09 -14.35
N GLY A 11 35.24 -13.74 -13.07
CA GLY A 11 34.11 -13.94 -12.17
C GLY A 11 32.93 -13.02 -12.51
N TYR A 12 31.87 -13.58 -13.08
CA TYR A 12 30.57 -12.93 -13.20
C TYR A 12 29.60 -13.48 -12.16
N PRO A 13 28.76 -12.64 -11.51
CA PRO A 13 27.79 -13.10 -10.54
C PRO A 13 26.81 -14.10 -11.17
N GLY A 14 26.55 -15.23 -10.49
CA GLY A 14 25.70 -16.29 -11.03
C GLY A 14 24.21 -15.95 -11.10
N PHE A 15 23.75 -14.98 -10.31
CA PHE A 15 22.34 -14.63 -10.14
C PHE A 15 21.94 -13.34 -10.86
N ASN A 16 22.89 -12.57 -11.39
CA ASN A 16 22.59 -11.35 -12.14
C ASN A 16 22.33 -11.63 -13.61
N GLU A 17 21.49 -10.80 -14.21
CA GLU A 17 21.45 -10.67 -15.66
C GLU A 17 22.70 -9.93 -16.14
N ILE A 18 23.18 -10.24 -17.34
CA ILE A 18 24.32 -9.56 -17.95
C ILE A 18 23.86 -8.89 -19.23
N ARG A 19 24.05 -7.59 -19.34
CA ARG A 19 23.87 -6.85 -20.58
C ARG A 19 25.09 -7.11 -21.46
N MET A 20 24.82 -7.48 -22.70
CA MET A 20 25.83 -7.75 -23.72
C MET A 20 25.60 -6.80 -24.88
N SER A 21 26.66 -6.17 -25.34
CA SER A 21 26.60 -5.13 -26.35
C SER A 21 27.60 -5.45 -27.46
N PHE A 22 27.09 -5.60 -28.67
CA PHE A 22 27.84 -6.04 -29.85
C PHE A 22 27.82 -4.95 -30.91
N VAL A 23 28.99 -4.36 -31.18
CA VAL A 23 29.15 -3.38 -32.25
C VAL A 23 29.26 -4.11 -33.57
N LEU A 24 28.45 -3.71 -34.54
CA LEU A 24 28.35 -4.31 -35.85
C LEU A 24 28.90 -3.39 -36.93
N ASP A 25 29.51 -3.98 -37.96
CA ASP A 25 29.84 -3.30 -39.21
C ASP A 25 28.61 -3.18 -40.10
N SER A 26 27.67 -2.32 -39.68
CA SER A 26 26.45 -2.05 -40.45
C SER A 26 25.94 -0.64 -40.19
N PRO A 27 25.58 0.12 -41.23
CA PRO A 27 25.00 1.46 -41.07
C PRO A 27 23.52 1.41 -40.65
N TYR A 28 22.90 0.22 -40.61
CA TYR A 28 21.48 0.04 -40.33
C TYR A 28 21.26 -0.77 -39.04
N PRO A 29 20.19 -0.48 -38.28
CA PRO A 29 19.80 -1.32 -37.16
C PRO A 29 19.30 -2.68 -37.66
N ALA A 30 19.56 -3.74 -36.90
CA ALA A 30 19.06 -5.06 -37.20
C ALA A 30 17.53 -5.11 -37.03
N SER A 31 16.84 -5.64 -38.03
CA SER A 31 15.41 -5.98 -37.95
C SER A 31 15.16 -7.08 -36.91
N SER A 32 13.91 -7.24 -36.48
CA SER A 32 13.52 -8.31 -35.54
C SER A 32 13.91 -9.72 -36.03
N ILE A 33 13.85 -9.97 -37.34
CA ILE A 33 14.27 -11.23 -37.95
C ILE A 33 15.78 -11.41 -37.83
N GLN A 34 16.57 -10.39 -38.19
CA GLN A 34 18.03 -10.42 -38.06
C GLN A 34 18.49 -10.56 -36.61
N LEU A 35 17.77 -9.95 -35.67
CA LEU A 35 18.07 -10.06 -34.24
C LEU A 35 17.82 -11.49 -33.71
N ASN A 36 16.77 -12.16 -34.18
CA ASN A 36 16.54 -13.57 -33.86
C ASN A 36 17.61 -14.48 -34.49
N VAL A 37 18.02 -14.21 -35.74
CA VAL A 37 19.12 -14.93 -36.39
C VAL A 37 20.42 -14.76 -35.60
N PHE A 38 20.74 -13.53 -35.20
CA PHE A 38 21.91 -13.22 -34.38
C PHE A 38 21.89 -14.01 -33.07
N LYS A 39 20.77 -13.97 -32.36
CA LYS A 39 20.59 -14.71 -31.10
C LYS A 39 20.77 -16.22 -31.28
N SER A 40 20.17 -16.81 -32.31
CA SER A 40 20.26 -18.25 -32.58
C SER A 40 21.69 -18.66 -32.97
N ARG A 41 22.37 -17.87 -33.81
CA ARG A 41 23.78 -18.09 -34.18
C ARG A 41 24.70 -17.98 -32.97
N LEU A 42 24.50 -16.97 -32.13
CA LEU A 42 25.29 -16.76 -30.91
C LEU A 42 25.11 -17.93 -29.93
N ALA A 43 23.87 -18.40 -29.74
CA ALA A 43 23.56 -19.56 -28.91
C ALA A 43 24.24 -20.84 -29.43
N SER A 44 24.14 -21.09 -30.75
CA SER A 44 24.77 -22.23 -31.40
C SER A 44 26.30 -22.21 -31.29
N ALA A 45 26.93 -21.06 -31.57
CA ALA A 45 28.37 -20.92 -31.57
C ALA A 45 28.98 -20.97 -30.15
N SER A 46 28.27 -20.45 -29.15
CA SER A 46 28.73 -20.45 -27.75
C SER A 46 28.31 -21.68 -26.95
N GLY A 47 27.37 -22.48 -27.45
CA GLY A 47 26.75 -23.57 -26.69
C GLY A 47 25.87 -23.10 -25.52
N VAL A 48 25.57 -21.81 -25.44
CA VAL A 48 24.67 -21.24 -24.42
C VAL A 48 23.22 -21.41 -24.88
N ASP A 49 22.35 -21.87 -23.98
CA ASP A 49 20.92 -22.05 -24.25
C ASP A 49 20.28 -20.76 -24.77
N GLU A 50 19.64 -20.85 -25.94
CA GLU A 50 19.03 -19.71 -26.63
C GLU A 50 18.01 -18.96 -25.75
N ARG A 51 17.30 -19.66 -24.84
CA ARG A 51 16.28 -19.05 -23.96
C ARG A 51 16.89 -18.11 -22.92
N ARG A 52 18.21 -18.17 -22.71
CA ARG A 52 18.91 -17.24 -21.81
C ARG A 52 19.11 -15.88 -22.43
N PHE A 53 19.10 -15.75 -23.76
CA PHE A 53 19.20 -14.46 -24.44
C PHE A 53 17.82 -13.80 -24.56
N VAL A 54 17.64 -12.64 -23.94
CA VAL A 54 16.37 -11.91 -23.92
C VAL A 54 16.57 -10.41 -24.15
N LYS A 55 15.46 -9.67 -24.34
CA LYS A 55 15.44 -8.21 -24.47
C LYS A 55 16.44 -7.70 -25.52
N GLY A 56 16.36 -8.28 -26.73
CA GLY A 56 17.20 -7.83 -27.81
C GLY A 56 16.73 -6.52 -28.42
N SER A 57 17.65 -5.59 -28.62
CA SER A 57 17.42 -4.34 -29.34
C SER A 57 18.57 -4.03 -30.28
N SER A 58 18.32 -3.21 -31.31
CA SER A 58 19.36 -2.70 -32.19
C SER A 58 19.18 -1.21 -32.43
N VAL A 59 20.29 -0.48 -32.38
CA VAL A 59 20.33 0.98 -32.58
C VAL A 59 21.52 1.35 -33.47
N ILE A 60 21.40 2.46 -34.20
CA ILE A 60 22.53 3.02 -34.95
C ILE A 60 23.46 3.69 -33.94
N LEU A 61 24.75 3.35 -33.99
CA LEU A 61 25.77 3.95 -33.13
C LEU A 61 26.52 5.07 -33.86
N SER A 62 26.84 4.86 -35.14
CA SER A 62 27.53 5.84 -35.99
C SER A 62 27.17 5.61 -37.47
N LYS A 63 27.74 6.41 -38.38
CA LYS A 63 27.45 6.33 -39.83
C LYS A 63 27.63 4.94 -40.42
N ASN A 64 28.57 4.15 -39.90
CA ASN A 64 28.91 2.83 -40.44
C ASN A 64 28.70 1.69 -39.43
N THR A 65 28.28 2.01 -38.20
CA THR A 65 28.19 1.01 -37.14
C THR A 65 26.84 1.03 -36.45
N SER A 66 26.32 -0.15 -36.17
CA SER A 66 25.14 -0.35 -35.33
C SER A 66 25.51 -1.15 -34.09
N LEU A 67 24.64 -1.13 -33.10
CA LEU A 67 24.82 -1.82 -31.84
C LEU A 67 23.66 -2.78 -31.65
N ILE A 68 23.93 -4.05 -31.40
CA ILE A 68 22.95 -4.97 -30.84
C ILE A 68 23.18 -5.08 -29.33
N THR A 69 22.12 -4.90 -28.56
CA THR A 69 22.13 -5.18 -27.12
C THR A 69 21.28 -6.40 -26.83
N LEU A 70 21.82 -7.36 -26.07
CA LEU A 70 21.11 -8.54 -25.56
C LEU A 70 21.26 -8.60 -24.04
N THR A 71 20.31 -9.23 -23.36
CA THR A 71 20.41 -9.56 -21.93
C THR A 71 20.59 -11.06 -21.78
N LEU A 72 21.66 -11.51 -21.14
CA LEU A 72 21.86 -12.89 -20.72
C LEU A 72 21.24 -13.10 -19.34
N ARG A 73 20.26 -14.00 -19.25
CA ARG A 73 19.66 -14.42 -17.98
C ARG A 73 20.59 -15.37 -17.21
N PRO A 74 20.52 -15.39 -15.87
CA PRO A 74 21.08 -16.46 -15.06
C PRO A 74 20.72 -17.85 -15.57
N PRO A 75 21.54 -18.88 -15.30
CA PRO A 75 21.15 -20.26 -15.56
C PRO A 75 19.91 -20.60 -14.72
N PHE A 76 18.89 -21.17 -15.36
CA PHE A 76 17.65 -21.61 -14.71
C PHE A 76 17.53 -23.13 -14.63
N ARG A 77 18.57 -23.85 -15.08
CA ARG A 77 18.74 -25.30 -14.96
C ARG A 77 20.16 -25.60 -14.54
N ILE A 78 20.33 -26.67 -13.76
CA ILE A 78 21.64 -27.13 -13.27
C ILE A 78 22.57 -27.54 -14.44
N THR A 79 22.00 -27.98 -15.55
CA THR A 79 22.76 -28.37 -16.76
C THR A 79 23.28 -27.18 -17.58
N GLN A 80 22.84 -25.96 -17.29
CA GLN A 80 23.26 -24.77 -18.02
C GLN A 80 24.57 -24.21 -17.46
N MET A 81 25.40 -23.65 -18.35
CA MET A 81 26.65 -23.01 -17.97
C MET A 81 26.42 -21.86 -16.98
N SER A 82 27.29 -21.72 -15.97
CA SER A 82 27.30 -20.51 -15.14
C SER A 82 27.55 -19.26 -15.98
N ASN A 83 27.23 -18.08 -15.44
CA ASN A 83 27.45 -16.81 -16.13
C ASN A 83 28.90 -16.63 -16.59
N SER A 84 29.89 -16.92 -15.72
CA SER A 84 31.30 -16.79 -16.07
C SER A 84 31.70 -17.67 -17.27
N TYR A 85 31.27 -18.93 -17.28
CA TYR A 85 31.54 -19.85 -18.39
C TYR A 85 30.77 -19.48 -19.66
N ALA A 86 29.52 -19.01 -19.52
CA ALA A 86 28.72 -18.57 -20.66
C ALA A 86 29.35 -17.35 -21.35
N ILE A 87 29.80 -16.35 -20.59
CA ILE A 87 30.47 -15.17 -21.15
C ILE A 87 31.80 -15.55 -21.81
N GLN A 88 32.60 -16.41 -21.18
CA GLN A 88 33.83 -16.90 -21.79
C GLN A 88 33.57 -17.65 -23.10
N ALA A 89 32.53 -18.49 -23.16
CA ALA A 89 32.15 -19.20 -24.37
C ALA A 89 31.65 -18.24 -25.47
N ILE A 90 30.91 -17.20 -25.10
CA ILE A 90 30.46 -16.15 -26.02
C ILE A 90 31.64 -15.35 -26.56
N GLN A 91 32.58 -14.94 -25.70
CA GLN A 91 33.79 -14.24 -26.12
C GLN A 91 34.59 -15.09 -27.11
N ARG A 92 34.82 -16.36 -26.80
CA ARG A 92 35.49 -17.29 -27.73
C ARG A 92 34.76 -17.43 -29.06
N ALA A 93 33.43 -17.51 -29.03
CA ALA A 93 32.62 -17.65 -30.25
C ALA A 93 32.66 -16.38 -31.12
N VAL A 94 32.72 -15.20 -30.50
CA VAL A 94 32.67 -13.91 -31.19
C VAL A 94 34.05 -13.47 -31.69
N GLU A 95 35.07 -13.70 -30.88
CA GLU A 95 36.46 -13.28 -31.12
C GLU A 95 37.30 -14.38 -31.77
N ASP A 96 36.69 -15.49 -32.20
CA ASP A 96 37.39 -16.51 -32.96
C ASP A 96 37.97 -15.87 -34.23
N GLY A 97 39.25 -16.12 -34.51
CA GLY A 97 40.04 -15.37 -35.51
C GLY A 97 39.47 -15.41 -36.95
N SER A 98 38.46 -16.24 -37.22
CA SER A 98 37.69 -16.27 -38.45
C SER A 98 36.62 -15.18 -38.58
N GLY A 99 36.36 -14.42 -37.51
CA GLY A 99 35.34 -13.38 -37.44
C GLY A 99 33.93 -13.94 -37.26
N PHE A 100 33.19 -13.43 -36.28
CA PHE A 100 31.79 -13.81 -36.08
C PHE A 100 30.85 -12.91 -36.90
N THR A 101 30.05 -13.54 -37.77
CA THR A 101 29.03 -12.84 -38.56
C THR A 101 27.68 -12.87 -37.86
N ALA A 102 27.19 -11.70 -37.47
CA ALA A 102 25.95 -11.56 -36.72
C ALA A 102 24.74 -12.14 -37.49
N TYR A 103 24.67 -11.81 -38.76
CA TYR A 103 23.72 -12.29 -39.77
C TYR A 103 24.36 -11.99 -41.13
N ASN A 104 23.73 -12.40 -42.24
CA ASN A 104 24.22 -12.19 -43.61
C ASN A 104 25.76 -12.22 -43.68
N SER A 105 26.39 -11.07 -43.93
CA SER A 105 27.84 -10.83 -43.91
C SER A 105 28.25 -9.69 -42.96
N VAL A 106 27.42 -9.36 -41.96
CA VAL A 106 27.72 -8.27 -41.01
C VAL A 106 28.60 -8.80 -39.90
N ALA A 107 29.82 -8.28 -39.79
CA ALA A 107 30.78 -8.67 -38.77
C ALA A 107 30.47 -8.01 -37.42
N VAL A 108 30.71 -8.74 -36.33
CA VAL A 108 30.82 -8.16 -35.00
C VAL A 108 32.23 -7.63 -34.82
N LEU A 109 32.35 -6.32 -34.58
CA LEU A 109 33.62 -5.62 -34.42
C LEU A 109 34.11 -5.65 -32.97
N GLN A 110 33.18 -5.56 -32.02
CA GLN A 110 33.50 -5.50 -30.60
C GLN A 110 32.35 -6.07 -29.78
N SER A 111 32.69 -6.74 -28.66
CA SER A 111 31.74 -7.17 -27.65
C SER A 111 32.08 -6.57 -26.29
N THR A 112 31.05 -6.19 -25.52
CA THR A 112 31.18 -5.68 -24.16
C THR A 112 30.12 -6.32 -23.26
N PHE A 113 30.45 -6.53 -21.98
CA PHE A 113 29.64 -7.25 -21.02
C PHE A 113 29.53 -6.46 -19.72
N GLU A 114 28.30 -6.18 -19.29
CA GLU A 114 28.00 -5.37 -18.10
C GLU A 114 27.01 -6.12 -17.21
N VAL A 115 27.32 -6.25 -15.91
CA VAL A 115 26.40 -6.88 -14.95
C VAL A 115 25.23 -5.94 -14.67
N ILE A 116 24.01 -6.41 -14.93
CA ILE A 116 22.80 -5.70 -14.54
C ILE A 116 22.56 -5.99 -13.05
N LYS A 117 22.80 -4.98 -12.21
CA LYS A 117 22.43 -5.02 -10.79
C LYS A 117 20.92 -4.80 -10.69
N ARG A 118 20.14 -5.88 -10.61
CA ARG A 118 18.73 -5.79 -10.20
C ARG A 118 18.70 -5.72 -8.68
N GLY A 119 18.21 -4.61 -8.13
CA GLY A 119 17.84 -4.55 -6.72
C GLY A 119 16.75 -5.59 -6.42
N ILE A 120 16.79 -6.17 -5.23
CA ILE A 120 15.70 -7.02 -4.73
C ILE A 120 14.81 -6.10 -3.87
N ILE A 121 13.50 -6.12 -4.12
CA ILE A 121 12.54 -5.41 -3.27
C ILE A 121 12.08 -6.40 -2.19
N PHE A 122 12.32 -6.07 -0.93
CA PHE A 122 11.82 -6.82 0.22
C PHE A 122 10.64 -6.10 0.84
N ASN A 123 9.55 -6.82 1.09
CA ASN A 123 8.48 -6.35 1.97
C ASN A 123 8.78 -6.82 3.38
N LEU A 124 9.27 -5.91 4.23
CA LEU A 124 9.53 -6.18 5.63
C LEU A 124 8.35 -5.71 6.47
N THR A 125 7.86 -6.55 7.38
CA THR A 125 6.85 -6.17 8.38
C THR A 125 7.48 -6.26 9.76
N ILE A 126 7.56 -5.14 10.46
CA ILE A 126 8.09 -5.04 11.82
C ILE A 126 6.90 -4.83 12.75
N THR A 127 6.80 -5.66 13.79
CA THR A 127 5.73 -5.55 14.79
C THR A 127 6.26 -4.78 16.00
N LEU A 128 5.56 -3.72 16.38
CA LEU A 128 5.90 -2.84 17.51
C LEU A 128 4.74 -2.72 18.50
N PRO A 129 4.99 -2.33 19.77
CA PRO A 129 6.32 -2.17 20.39
C PRO A 129 7.01 -3.51 20.62
N PHE A 130 8.34 -3.50 20.79
CA PHE A 130 9.04 -4.68 21.28
C PHE A 130 8.68 -4.96 22.75
N GLU A 131 8.81 -6.21 23.19
CA GLU A 131 8.49 -6.58 24.56
C GLU A 131 9.36 -5.79 25.56
N GLY A 132 8.72 -5.05 26.47
CA GLY A 132 9.39 -4.20 27.46
C GLY A 132 9.69 -2.77 27.02
N GLU A 133 9.32 -2.38 25.80
CA GLU A 133 9.57 -1.03 25.28
C GLU A 133 8.44 -0.07 25.66
N ALA A 134 8.77 1.01 26.39
CA ALA A 134 7.80 1.97 26.91
C ALA A 134 7.34 3.02 25.87
N ALA A 135 8.18 3.29 24.87
CA ALA A 135 7.92 4.25 23.80
C ALA A 135 8.19 3.56 22.45
N PRO A 136 7.16 3.27 21.64
CA PRO A 136 7.35 2.62 20.34
C PRO A 136 8.07 3.56 19.38
N LEU A 137 9.03 3.02 18.65
CA LEU A 137 9.73 3.73 17.57
C LEU A 137 8.77 4.09 16.43
N SER A 138 8.97 5.25 15.83
CA SER A 138 8.27 5.66 14.61
C SER A 138 8.79 4.89 13.40
N ALA A 139 7.98 4.83 12.33
CA ALA A 139 8.38 4.18 11.09
C ALA A 139 9.58 4.88 10.44
N GLU A 140 9.66 6.20 10.62
CA GLU A 140 10.77 7.05 10.16
C GLU A 140 12.07 6.74 10.91
N GLU A 141 12.01 6.55 12.23
CA GLU A 141 13.16 6.16 13.04
C GLU A 141 13.65 4.76 12.65
N ILE A 142 12.73 3.81 12.43
CA ILE A 142 13.08 2.49 11.91
C ILE A 142 13.75 2.60 10.55
N ALA A 143 13.21 3.40 9.64
CA ALA A 143 13.81 3.62 8.33
C ALA A 143 15.23 4.18 8.44
N LEU A 144 15.46 5.13 9.35
CA LEU A 144 16.78 5.68 9.63
C LEU A 144 17.74 4.63 10.18
N MET A 145 17.30 3.83 11.16
CA MET A 145 18.10 2.72 11.69
C MET A 145 18.47 1.72 10.60
N MET A 146 17.52 1.36 9.72
CA MET A 146 17.81 0.47 8.60
C MET A 146 18.86 1.09 7.65
N MET A 147 18.71 2.35 7.27
CA MET A 147 19.73 3.02 6.44
C MET A 147 21.10 3.03 7.12
N GLU A 148 21.15 3.31 8.42
CA GLU A 148 22.38 3.31 9.21
C GLU A 148 23.03 1.92 9.29
N CYS A 149 22.27 0.87 9.62
CA CYS A 149 22.76 -0.51 9.62
C CYS A 149 23.29 -0.93 8.25
N SER A 150 22.67 -0.47 7.16
CA SER A 150 23.18 -0.75 5.80
C SER A 150 24.49 -0.02 5.48
N ALA A 151 24.70 1.17 6.03
CA ALA A 151 25.93 1.94 5.85
C ALA A 151 27.11 1.30 6.60
N TYR A 152 26.86 0.75 7.79
CA TYR A 152 27.87 0.07 8.61
C TYR A 152 28.03 -1.43 8.32
N GLN A 153 27.36 -1.96 7.29
CA GLN A 153 27.40 -3.39 6.94
C GLN A 153 26.92 -4.31 8.07
N GLU A 154 25.96 -3.84 8.86
CA GLU A 154 25.37 -4.60 9.97
C GLU A 154 24.15 -5.45 9.54
N PHE A 155 23.72 -5.31 8.29
CA PHE A 155 22.66 -6.18 7.75
C PHE A 155 23.19 -7.56 7.38
N ASP A 156 23.00 -8.51 8.29
CA ASP A 156 23.19 -9.93 8.00
C ASP A 156 21.92 -10.50 7.32
N LEU A 157 21.91 -10.50 5.99
CA LEU A 157 20.91 -11.19 5.21
C LEU A 157 21.48 -12.51 4.71
N GLN A 158 20.90 -13.63 5.10
CA GLN A 158 21.32 -14.94 4.62
C GLN A 158 20.26 -15.54 3.68
N SER A 159 20.72 -16.21 2.62
CA SER A 159 19.86 -17.00 1.76
C SER A 159 19.34 -18.24 2.50
N ILE A 160 18.35 -18.93 1.95
CA ILE A 160 17.88 -20.23 2.46
C ILE A 160 18.95 -21.32 2.46
N GLN A 161 20.08 -21.09 1.79
CA GLN A 161 21.25 -21.98 1.77
C GLN A 161 22.35 -21.51 2.75
N GLY A 162 22.09 -20.49 3.57
CA GLY A 162 23.06 -19.94 4.52
C GLY A 162 24.15 -19.08 3.90
N LEU A 163 23.96 -18.59 2.66
CA LEU A 163 24.90 -17.69 2.02
C LEU A 163 24.56 -16.24 2.35
N GLU A 164 25.53 -15.49 2.85
CA GLU A 164 25.40 -14.06 3.10
C GLU A 164 25.13 -13.32 1.77
N LEU A 165 24.10 -12.47 1.78
CA LEU A 165 23.64 -11.70 0.65
C LEU A 165 24.22 -10.28 0.77
N PRO A 166 24.95 -9.79 -0.24
CA PRO A 166 25.54 -8.46 -0.17
C PRO A 166 24.44 -7.40 -0.21
N VAL A 167 24.33 -6.61 0.86
CA VAL A 167 23.41 -5.47 0.96
C VAL A 167 24.15 -4.21 0.52
N GLN A 168 23.58 -3.49 -0.45
CA GLN A 168 24.08 -2.15 -0.80
C GLN A 168 23.51 -1.14 0.18
N ASN A 169 24.24 -0.02 0.38
CA ASN A 169 23.79 1.06 1.24
C ASN A 169 22.38 1.52 0.82
N ILE A 170 21.43 1.41 1.74
CA ILE A 170 20.03 1.78 1.55
C ILE A 170 19.95 3.30 1.68
N THR A 171 19.37 3.95 0.69
CA THR A 171 19.13 5.39 0.67
C THR A 171 17.65 5.69 0.80
N TYR A 172 17.32 6.97 1.05
CA TYR A 172 15.92 7.41 1.13
C TYR A 172 15.12 7.11 -0.16
N ASN A 173 15.79 7.07 -1.32
CA ASN A 173 15.16 6.75 -2.60
C ASN A 173 14.76 5.26 -2.74
N ASP A 174 15.35 4.39 -1.91
CA ASP A 174 15.07 2.95 -1.91
C ASP A 174 13.86 2.60 -1.02
N ILE A 175 13.42 3.53 -0.17
CA ILE A 175 12.25 3.38 0.70
C ILE A 175 11.01 3.84 -0.08
N VAL A 176 10.30 2.88 -0.64
CA VAL A 176 9.14 3.15 -1.51
C VAL A 176 7.91 3.61 -0.72
N GLU A 177 7.64 2.95 0.40
CA GLU A 177 6.44 3.20 1.19
C GLU A 177 6.64 2.77 2.65
N LEU A 178 6.16 3.60 3.59
CA LEU A 178 6.12 3.30 5.02
C LEU A 178 4.65 3.18 5.44
N ILE A 179 4.20 1.94 5.67
CA ILE A 179 2.81 1.67 6.05
C ILE A 179 2.75 1.33 7.54
N VAL A 180 2.16 2.22 8.34
CA VAL A 180 1.92 1.97 9.76
C VAL A 180 0.55 1.35 9.96
N ILE A 181 0.52 0.04 10.23
CA ILE A 181 -0.72 -0.68 10.52
C ILE A 181 -0.98 -0.65 12.03
N ARG A 182 -1.93 0.18 12.46
CA ARG A 182 -2.37 0.20 13.87
C ARG A 182 -3.36 -0.92 14.11
N GLN A 183 -2.95 -1.97 14.81
CA GLN A 183 -3.89 -2.97 15.31
C GLN A 183 -4.64 -2.41 16.51
N MET A 184 -5.97 -2.32 16.41
CA MET A 184 -6.79 -2.01 17.57
C MET A 184 -6.78 -3.21 18.51
N ASN A 185 -6.51 -2.97 19.79
CA ASN A 185 -6.62 -4.00 20.82
C ASN A 185 -8.03 -4.61 20.78
N THR A 186 -8.13 -5.93 20.74
CA THR A 186 -9.39 -6.68 20.74
C THR A 186 -10.32 -6.23 21.85
N LEU A 187 -9.79 -5.91 23.04
CA LEU A 187 -10.58 -5.40 24.16
C LEU A 187 -11.23 -4.05 23.85
N VAL A 188 -10.50 -3.14 23.21
CA VAL A 188 -11.02 -1.83 22.80
C VAL A 188 -12.11 -2.01 21.74
N THR A 189 -11.91 -2.91 20.78
CA THR A 189 -12.93 -3.24 19.78
C THR A 189 -14.20 -3.78 20.45
N VAL A 190 -14.06 -4.70 21.40
CA VAL A 190 -15.20 -5.24 22.17
C VAL A 190 -15.89 -4.14 22.98
N LEU A 191 -15.13 -3.26 23.64
CA LEU A 191 -15.68 -2.14 24.41
C LEU A 191 -16.51 -1.19 23.54
N ILE A 192 -16.02 -0.85 22.35
CA ILE A 192 -16.75 0.00 21.39
C ILE A 192 -18.07 -0.65 20.99
N ILE A 193 -18.07 -1.97 20.73
CA ILE A 193 -19.29 -2.72 20.39
C ILE A 193 -20.29 -2.68 21.56
N VAL A 194 -19.84 -2.92 22.78
CA VAL A 194 -20.70 -2.90 23.97
C VAL A 194 -21.29 -1.51 24.21
N ILE A 195 -20.47 -0.46 24.16
CA ILE A 195 -20.95 0.92 24.34
C ILE A 195 -21.96 1.29 23.24
N SER A 196 -21.65 0.94 21.98
CA SER A 196 -22.52 1.25 20.84
C SER A 196 -23.88 0.54 20.94
N THR A 197 -23.89 -0.72 21.39
CA THR A 197 -25.14 -1.48 21.57
C THR A 197 -25.99 -0.90 22.71
N VAL A 198 -25.38 -0.55 23.85
CA VAL A 198 -26.09 0.07 24.98
C VAL A 198 -26.71 1.42 24.59
N ILE A 199 -25.93 2.29 23.93
CA ILE A 199 -26.43 3.59 23.46
C ILE A 199 -27.55 3.38 22.43
N GLY A 200 -27.36 2.46 21.47
CA GLY A 200 -28.37 2.13 20.46
C GLY A 200 -29.68 1.65 21.07
N SER A 201 -29.62 0.73 22.04
CA SER A 201 -30.82 0.23 22.75
C SER A 201 -31.52 1.33 23.53
N PHE A 202 -30.77 2.23 24.19
CA PHE A 202 -31.36 3.34 24.93
C PHE A 202 -32.06 4.35 24.01
N LEU A 203 -31.45 4.68 22.86
CA LEU A 203 -32.05 5.54 21.84
C LEU A 203 -33.31 4.93 21.22
N LEU A 204 -33.30 3.63 20.95
CA LEU A 204 -34.48 2.91 20.45
C LEU A 204 -35.60 2.87 21.48
N TYR A 205 -35.28 2.63 22.76
CA TYR A 205 -36.26 2.61 23.84
C TYR A 205 -36.93 3.98 24.02
N THR A 206 -36.12 5.03 24.15
CA THR A 206 -36.62 6.40 24.33
C THR A 206 -37.39 6.90 23.10
N GLY A 207 -36.86 6.67 21.89
CA GLY A 207 -37.56 6.99 20.65
C GLY A 207 -38.88 6.22 20.50
N GLY A 208 -38.88 4.92 20.80
CA GLY A 208 -40.08 4.09 20.79
C GLY A 208 -41.13 4.55 21.80
N ALA A 209 -40.71 4.90 23.03
CA ALA A 209 -41.59 5.41 24.07
C ALA A 209 -42.25 6.75 23.67
N VAL A 210 -41.50 7.66 23.05
CA VAL A 210 -42.05 8.93 22.54
C VAL A 210 -43.08 8.68 21.44
N ILE A 211 -42.78 7.81 20.48
CA ILE A 211 -43.72 7.47 19.39
C ILE A 211 -45.00 6.83 19.95
N ALA A 212 -44.86 5.88 20.88
CA ALA A 212 -45.99 5.23 21.54
C ALA A 212 -46.86 6.24 22.31
N LYS A 213 -46.23 7.18 23.03
CA LYS A 213 -46.93 8.25 23.74
C LYS A 213 -47.71 9.14 22.78
N VAL A 214 -47.08 9.64 21.71
CA VAL A 214 -47.75 10.50 20.72
C VAL A 214 -48.94 9.79 20.05
N LYS A 215 -48.80 8.51 19.72
CA LYS A 215 -49.89 7.74 19.11
C LYS A 215 -51.06 7.55 20.09
N THR A 216 -50.75 7.26 21.36
CA THR A 216 -51.75 7.10 22.41
C THR A 216 -52.50 8.41 22.68
N GLU A 217 -51.78 9.54 22.74
CA GLU A 217 -52.38 10.87 22.91
C GLU A 217 -53.30 11.22 21.74
N LYS A 218 -52.91 10.93 20.49
CA LYS A 218 -53.76 11.16 19.32
C LYS A 218 -55.04 10.31 19.33
N LEU A 219 -54.92 9.02 19.65
CA LEU A 219 -56.09 8.13 19.75
C LEU A 219 -57.03 8.55 20.89
N LEU A 220 -56.48 8.98 22.02
CA LEU A 220 -57.27 9.48 23.14
C LEU A 220 -58.00 10.80 22.80
N GLU A 221 -57.36 11.70 22.05
CA GLU A 221 -57.99 12.93 21.57
C GLU A 221 -59.12 12.64 20.58
N GLU A 222 -58.93 11.66 19.68
CA GLU A 222 -59.97 11.19 18.76
C GLU A 222 -61.18 10.59 19.49
N GLU A 223 -60.96 9.75 20.51
CA GLU A 223 -62.03 9.20 21.34
C GLU A 223 -62.76 10.29 22.15
N ARG A 224 -62.03 11.26 22.73
CA ARG A 224 -62.65 12.41 23.42
C ARG A 224 -63.51 13.25 22.48
N ARG A 225 -63.07 13.48 21.23
CA ARG A 225 -63.87 14.20 20.23
C ARG A 225 -65.15 13.45 19.84
N LYS A 226 -65.12 12.11 19.81
CA LYS A 226 -66.32 11.30 19.52
C LYS A 226 -67.34 11.37 20.67
N VAL A 227 -66.89 11.30 21.92
CA VAL A 227 -67.77 11.39 23.11
C VAL A 227 -68.46 12.75 23.21
N LEU A 228 -67.73 13.85 22.93
CA LEU A 228 -68.29 15.21 22.92
C LEU A 228 -69.36 15.45 21.83
N ARG A 229 -69.46 14.57 20.82
CA ARG A 229 -70.45 14.69 19.74
C ARG A 229 -71.82 14.07 20.08
N ILE A 230 -71.93 13.34 21.21
CA ILE A 230 -73.12 12.54 21.56
C ILE A 230 -73.97 13.21 22.66
N THR A 231 -73.58 14.36 23.21
CA THR A 231 -74.40 15.07 24.22
C THR A 231 -75.05 16.32 23.61
N PRO A 232 -76.37 16.31 23.31
CA PRO A 232 -77.10 17.54 23.00
C PRO A 232 -77.25 18.40 24.27
N ALA A 233 -77.09 19.72 24.13
CA ALA A 233 -77.31 20.67 25.20
C ALA A 233 -78.80 20.66 25.67
N PRO A 234 -79.09 20.70 26.98
CA PRO A 234 -80.46 20.85 27.47
C PRO A 234 -80.98 22.28 27.19
N PRO A 235 -82.27 22.45 26.82
CA PRO A 235 -82.86 23.76 26.57
C PRO A 235 -83.10 24.56 27.88
N PRO A 236 -83.15 25.90 27.83
CA PRO A 236 -83.26 26.74 29.04
C PRO A 236 -84.70 26.79 29.59
N PRO A 237 -84.91 26.69 30.92
CA PRO A 237 -86.23 26.92 31.53
C PRO A 237 -86.46 28.39 31.99
N PRO A 238 -87.74 28.78 32.23
CA PRO A 238 -88.24 30.17 32.19
C PRO A 238 -88.20 30.97 33.52
N SER A 239 -88.55 32.26 33.43
CA SER A 239 -88.37 33.37 34.39
C SER A 239 -89.30 33.44 35.64
N SER A 240 -88.69 33.71 36.82
CA SER A 240 -88.99 34.50 38.06
C SER A 240 -90.41 35.09 38.34
N PRO A 241 -90.87 35.47 39.59
CA PRO A 241 -90.16 36.18 40.72
C PRO A 241 -90.78 35.96 42.18
N PRO A 242 -90.64 36.81 43.25
CA PRO A 242 -89.47 37.50 43.88
C PRO A 242 -89.38 37.46 45.46
N GLN A 243 -88.34 38.14 45.99
CA GLN A 243 -88.20 38.86 47.31
C GLN A 243 -87.75 38.06 48.58
N TYR A 244 -86.89 38.56 49.49
CA TYR A 244 -86.24 39.88 49.75
C TYR A 244 -85.01 39.72 50.72
N SER A 245 -84.00 40.61 50.59
CA SER A 245 -83.14 41.23 51.66
C SER A 245 -82.13 40.34 52.44
N GLN A 246 -80.88 40.70 52.82
CA GLN A 246 -80.12 41.95 52.95
C GLN A 246 -78.60 41.63 53.17
N THR A 247 -77.69 42.40 52.52
CA THR A 247 -76.48 43.12 53.05
C THR A 247 -75.43 42.38 53.92
N GLU A 248 -74.10 42.38 53.69
CA GLU A 248 -73.06 43.46 53.77
C GLU A 248 -71.71 42.92 53.18
N LEU A 249 -70.98 43.67 52.31
CA LEU A 249 -69.70 44.39 52.56
C LEU A 249 -68.56 43.52 53.17
N GLN A 250 -67.29 43.45 52.72
CA GLN A 250 -66.37 44.52 52.30
C GLN A 250 -64.95 43.99 51.86
N GLN A 251 -64.30 44.71 50.93
CA GLN A 251 -62.83 44.92 50.64
C GLN A 251 -61.81 43.76 50.73
N SER A 252 -60.99 43.43 49.72
CA SER A 252 -59.99 44.17 48.90
C SER A 252 -58.87 44.88 49.67
N SER A 253 -57.64 44.33 49.64
CA SER A 253 -56.41 45.13 49.42
C SER A 253 -55.23 44.25 48.97
N ALA A 254 -54.40 44.84 48.11
CA ALA A 254 -53.22 44.29 47.44
C ALA A 254 -51.91 44.44 48.25
N SER A 255 -50.84 43.77 47.79
CA SER A 255 -49.42 44.17 47.98
C SER A 255 -48.54 43.30 47.07
N VAL A 256 -48.09 43.75 45.88
CA VAL A 256 -46.85 44.54 45.61
C VAL A 256 -45.59 43.70 45.87
N ALA A 257 -44.98 43.12 44.82
CA ALA A 257 -43.82 43.61 44.02
C ALA A 257 -42.46 43.25 44.68
N GLU A 258 -41.33 42.98 44.03
CA GLU A 258 -40.86 42.89 42.63
C GLU A 258 -39.44 42.20 42.70
N PRO A 259 -38.79 41.91 41.55
CA PRO A 259 -37.67 40.97 41.42
C PRO A 259 -36.30 41.66 41.45
N ARG A 260 -35.19 40.89 41.39
CA ARG A 260 -33.94 41.37 40.78
C ARG A 260 -32.96 40.28 40.32
N LEU A 261 -32.29 40.67 39.24
CA LEU A 261 -31.39 40.01 38.29
C LEU A 261 -29.94 39.81 38.76
N ARG A 262 -29.21 39.02 37.93
CA ARG A 262 -27.75 39.07 37.58
C ARG A 262 -26.78 38.53 38.65
N ASN A 263 -25.62 37.93 38.35
CA ASN A 263 -24.76 37.99 37.16
C ASN A 263 -23.74 36.83 37.11
N VAL A 264 -23.06 36.76 35.97
CA VAL A 264 -21.96 35.91 35.46
C VAL A 264 -20.60 36.03 36.18
N SER A 265 -19.75 34.98 36.18
CA SER A 265 -18.28 34.93 35.84
C SER A 265 -17.60 33.64 36.39
N VAL A 266 -16.99 32.76 35.59
CA VAL A 266 -15.63 32.69 34.98
C VAL A 266 -14.49 32.20 35.92
N ALA A 267 -13.91 31.04 35.54
CA ALA A 267 -12.53 30.49 35.63
C ALA A 267 -11.54 30.83 36.78
N ARG A 268 -10.85 29.78 37.31
CA ARG A 268 -9.44 29.36 37.00
C ARG A 268 -8.65 28.83 38.23
N HIS A 269 -7.83 27.80 37.98
CA HIS A 269 -6.63 27.27 38.68
C HIS A 269 -6.63 26.98 40.19
N THR A 270 -6.34 25.71 40.54
CA THR A 270 -4.97 25.22 40.87
C THR A 270 -4.90 23.73 40.55
#